data_AF-A0A957PRM7-F1
#
_entry.id   AF-A0A957PRM7-F1
#
_cell.length_a   1.000
_cell.length_b   1.000
_cell.length_c   1.000
_cell.angle_alpha   90.00
_cell.angle_beta   90.00
_cell.angle_gamma   90.00
#
_symmetry.space_group_name_H-M   'P 1'
#
loop_
_entity.id
_entity.type
_entity.pdbx_description
1 polymer ?
#
loop_
_entity_poly.entity_id
_entity_poly.type
_entity_poly.pdbx_seq_one_letter_code
_entity_poly.pdbx_strand_id
1 'polypeptide(L)'
;MGGYGSTRWNWHDKRLAAEDCRRLPLPVLKNDIQAGRVGKITWSQNGEVVSRIGYQVNGLDDSPSSLRLTYTITRTNGEKRDVDYPIHLTTTPLPWGGSRHWFVCPGAGCGRRVSVLYLAPGGIYFLCRHCYNLSYRSRQEGYQDRAFYGHMAELMRDKHPWVTWRTMREVLRD
;
A
#
# COMPACT_ATOMS: atom_id res chain seq x y z
N MET A 1 11.53 36.28 -21.73
CA MET A 1 11.99 36.28 -20.31
C MET A 1 10.93 35.62 -19.42
N GLY A 2 10.95 34.30 -19.32
CA GLY A 2 10.15 33.52 -18.37
C GLY A 2 11.00 32.32 -17.96
N GLY A 3 11.50 32.34 -16.72
CA GLY A 3 12.59 31.47 -16.27
C GLY A 3 12.17 30.04 -15.92
N TYR A 4 13.18 29.18 -15.86
CA TYR A 4 13.14 27.84 -15.26
C TYR A 4 12.54 27.91 -13.84
N GLY A 5 11.45 27.17 -13.60
CA GLY A 5 10.82 27.07 -12.28
C GLY A 5 9.32 27.40 -12.19
N SER A 6 8.61 27.63 -13.29
CA SER A 6 7.20 28.06 -13.26
C SER A 6 6.15 26.95 -13.11
N THR A 7 6.54 25.67 -12.94
CA THR A 7 5.57 24.64 -12.58
C THR A 7 5.19 24.75 -11.11
N ARG A 8 4.02 25.37 -10.91
CA ARG A 8 3.24 25.60 -9.69
C ARG A 8 2.79 24.30 -8.97
N TRP A 9 3.67 23.30 -8.86
CA TRP A 9 3.34 21.96 -8.34
C TRP A 9 4.14 21.56 -7.08
N ASN A 10 4.99 22.43 -6.56
CA ASN A 10 5.82 22.14 -5.38
C ASN A 10 5.06 22.15 -4.03
N TRP A 11 3.72 22.16 -4.05
CA TRP A 11 2.87 22.39 -2.87
C TRP A 11 1.78 21.33 -2.64
N HIS A 12 1.72 20.29 -3.47
CA HIS A 12 0.92 19.11 -3.12
C HIS A 12 1.84 18.11 -2.44
N ASP A 13 1.62 17.88 -1.15
CA ASP A 13 2.23 16.76 -0.44
C ASP A 13 2.05 15.49 -1.28
N LYS A 14 3.18 14.91 -1.69
CA LYS A 14 3.20 13.68 -2.47
C LYS A 14 2.50 12.62 -1.62
N ARG A 15 1.46 11.98 -2.17
CA ARG A 15 0.81 10.86 -1.49
C ARG A 15 1.86 9.81 -1.14
N LEU A 16 1.84 9.33 0.09
CA LEU A 16 2.71 8.25 0.55
C LEU A 16 2.59 7.04 -0.40
N ALA A 17 3.73 6.44 -0.78
CA ALA A 17 3.71 5.28 -1.63
C ALA A 17 3.28 4.04 -0.83
N ALA A 18 2.45 3.19 -1.42
CA ALA A 18 1.98 1.96 -0.78
C ALA A 18 3.11 0.98 -0.48
N GLU A 19 4.21 1.08 -1.23
CA GLU A 19 5.46 0.34 -1.08
C GLU A 19 6.26 0.78 0.16
N ASP A 20 6.05 2.00 0.66
CA ASP A 20 6.71 2.53 1.86
C ASP A 20 5.98 2.12 3.16
N CYS A 21 4.81 1.49 3.03
CA CYS A 21 4.01 1.02 4.15
C CYS A 21 4.32 -0.45 4.48
N ARG A 22 4.16 -0.84 5.75
CA ARG A 22 4.10 -2.27 6.09
C ARG A 22 2.79 -2.86 5.56
N ARG A 23 2.89 -3.97 4.83
CA ARG A 23 1.75 -4.58 4.15
C ARG A 23 1.30 -5.83 4.87
N LEU A 24 0.00 -5.95 5.07
CA LEU A 24 -0.69 -7.15 5.53
C LEU A 24 -1.51 -7.73 4.37
N PRO A 25 -0.90 -8.53 3.48
CA PRO A 25 -1.62 -9.20 2.42
C PRO A 25 -2.29 -10.47 2.94
N LEU A 26 -3.55 -10.66 2.57
CA LEU A 26 -4.34 -11.83 2.91
C LEU A 26 -3.71 -13.16 2.40
N PRO A 27 -3.03 -13.20 1.23
CA PRO A 27 -2.30 -14.39 0.78
C PRO A 27 -1.19 -14.89 1.71
N VAL A 28 -0.61 -14.05 2.57
CA VAL A 28 0.36 -14.53 3.60
C VAL A 28 -0.33 -15.43 4.63
N LEU A 29 -1.66 -15.35 4.73
CA LEU A 29 -2.49 -16.17 5.59
C LEU A 29 -3.31 -17.21 4.79
N LYS A 30 -3.00 -17.46 3.51
CA LYS A 30 -3.84 -18.27 2.61
C LYS A 30 -4.08 -19.69 3.12
N ASN A 31 -3.10 -20.27 3.83
CA ASN A 31 -3.21 -21.59 4.46
C ASN A 31 -3.52 -21.52 5.96
N ASP A 32 -3.66 -20.30 6.50
CA ASP A 32 -3.68 -20.01 7.94
C ASP A 32 -4.98 -19.33 8.39
N ILE A 33 -5.89 -19.00 7.46
CA ILE A 33 -7.24 -18.49 7.77
C ILE A 33 -8.16 -19.66 8.13
N GLN A 34 -7.84 -20.29 9.25
CA GLN A 34 -8.67 -21.28 9.92
C GLN A 34 -8.98 -20.73 11.31
N ALA A 35 -10.20 -20.91 11.79
CA ALA A 35 -10.53 -20.45 13.14
C ALA A 35 -9.61 -21.11 14.19
N GLY A 36 -9.27 -20.35 15.23
CA GLY A 36 -8.35 -20.79 16.28
C GLY A 36 -6.87 -20.69 15.91
N ARG A 37 -6.52 -20.45 14.63
CA ARG A 37 -5.13 -20.32 14.21
C ARG A 37 -4.47 -19.10 14.86
N VAL A 38 -3.30 -19.33 15.47
CA VAL A 38 -2.44 -18.28 16.03
C VAL A 38 -1.10 -18.32 15.30
N GLY A 39 -0.54 -17.15 15.02
CA GLY A 39 0.76 -17.07 14.38
C GLY A 39 1.37 -15.69 14.48
N LYS A 40 2.43 -15.48 13.70
CA LYS A 40 3.11 -14.19 13.64
C LYS A 40 3.45 -13.84 12.20
N ILE A 41 3.18 -12.60 11.81
CA ILE A 41 3.62 -12.05 10.53
C ILE A 41 4.94 -11.34 10.78
N THR A 42 5.94 -11.65 9.97
CA THR A 42 7.28 -11.11 10.10
C THR A 42 7.63 -10.40 8.79
N TRP A 43 8.14 -9.18 8.90
CA TRP A 43 8.74 -8.48 7.77
C TRP A 43 10.25 -8.52 7.92
N SER A 44 10.93 -8.86 6.84
CA SER A 44 12.37 -8.81 6.75
C SER A 44 12.82 -7.89 5.61
N GLN A 45 13.99 -7.27 5.80
CA GLN A 45 14.70 -6.50 4.79
C GLN A 45 16.14 -7.01 4.76
N ASN A 46 16.63 -7.37 3.57
CA ASN A 46 17.98 -7.91 3.38
C ASN A 46 18.31 -9.12 4.28
N GLY A 47 17.32 -9.96 4.57
CA GLY A 47 17.49 -11.14 5.44
C GLY A 47 17.33 -10.86 6.94
N GLU A 48 17.30 -9.59 7.36
CA GLU A 48 17.09 -9.22 8.76
C GLU A 48 15.62 -8.94 9.07
N VAL A 49 15.15 -9.41 10.22
CA VAL A 49 13.78 -9.16 10.66
C VAL A 49 13.64 -7.73 11.17
N VAL A 50 12.87 -6.92 10.44
CA VAL A 50 12.65 -5.50 10.76
C VAL A 50 11.40 -5.27 11.60
N SER A 51 10.45 -6.20 11.62
CA SER A 51 9.25 -6.11 12.45
C SER A 51 8.51 -7.44 12.54
N ARG A 52 7.75 -7.61 13.61
CA ARG A 52 6.89 -8.77 13.81
C ARG A 52 5.58 -8.33 14.48
N ILE A 53 4.46 -8.87 14.01
CA ILE A 53 3.16 -8.76 14.69
C ILE A 53 2.61 -10.15 14.97
N GLY A 54 1.90 -10.30 16.08
CA GLY A 54 1.10 -11.48 16.36
C GLY A 54 -0.26 -11.40 15.67
N TYR A 55 -0.83 -12.55 15.34
CA TYR A 55 -2.20 -12.64 14.86
C TYR A 55 -2.91 -13.86 15.46
N GLN A 56 -4.23 -13.74 15.58
CA GLN A 56 -5.15 -14.83 15.90
C GLN A 56 -6.38 -14.73 15.00
N VAL A 57 -6.79 -15.85 14.42
CA VAL A 57 -8.00 -15.95 13.61
C VAL A 57 -9.14 -16.42 14.51
N ASN A 58 -10.20 -15.63 14.61
CA ASN A 58 -11.40 -15.99 15.35
C ASN A 58 -12.53 -16.37 14.39
N GLY A 59 -13.42 -17.24 14.84
CA GLY A 59 -14.60 -17.70 14.09
C GLY A 59 -14.92 -19.16 14.39
N LEU A 60 -15.65 -19.79 13.47
CA LEU A 60 -15.88 -21.23 13.44
C LEU A 60 -14.97 -21.86 12.39
N ASP A 61 -14.70 -23.16 12.49
CA ASP A 61 -13.69 -23.88 11.69
C ASP A 61 -13.78 -23.57 10.18
N ASP A 62 -14.99 -23.64 9.60
CA ASP A 62 -15.24 -23.33 8.18
C ASP A 62 -15.68 -21.87 7.93
N SER A 63 -15.73 -21.04 8.96
CA SER A 63 -16.25 -19.67 8.91
C SER A 63 -15.45 -18.71 9.80
N PRO A 64 -14.20 -18.38 9.42
CA PRO A 64 -13.42 -17.37 10.11
C PRO A 64 -14.05 -15.98 9.91
N SER A 65 -14.28 -15.28 11.03
CA SER A 65 -15.04 -14.03 11.08
C SER A 65 -14.16 -12.81 11.33
N SER A 66 -13.01 -12.98 11.98
CA SER A 66 -12.09 -11.89 12.24
C SER A 66 -10.64 -12.35 12.41
N LEU A 67 -9.72 -11.43 12.16
CA LEU A 67 -8.31 -11.52 12.44
C LEU A 67 -7.97 -10.50 13.52
N ARG A 68 -7.61 -10.95 14.72
CA ARG A 68 -7.10 -10.10 15.80
C ARG A 68 -5.60 -9.98 15.65
N LEU A 69 -5.09 -8.75 15.55
CA LEU A 69 -3.67 -8.46 15.53
C LEU A 69 -3.22 -7.95 16.90
N THR A 70 -2.06 -8.40 17.35
CA THR A 70 -1.42 -7.90 18.57
C THR A 70 0.00 -7.46 18.25
N TYR A 71 0.30 -6.18 18.50
CA TYR A 71 1.61 -5.60 18.20
C TYR A 71 1.88 -4.34 18.99
N THR A 72 3.16 -4.00 19.12
CA THR A 72 3.61 -2.75 19.74
C THR A 72 4.06 -1.78 18.65
N ILE A 73 3.59 -0.54 18.73
CA ILE A 73 4.14 0.56 17.93
C ILE A 73 5.02 1.44 18.81
N THR A 74 6.07 2.00 18.21
CA THR A 74 6.89 3.04 18.85
C THR A 74 6.64 4.35 18.14
N ARG A 75 6.24 5.37 18.87
CA ARG A 75 6.02 6.72 18.36
C ARG A 75 7.33 7.48 18.22
N THR A 76 7.29 8.62 17.55
CA THR A 76 8.46 9.49 17.33
C THR A 76 9.05 10.03 18.63
N ASN A 77 8.23 10.18 19.68
CA ASN A 77 8.66 10.55 21.03
C ASN A 77 9.26 9.37 21.83
N GLY A 78 9.42 8.19 21.23
CA GLY A 78 9.91 6.98 21.88
C GLY A 78 8.86 6.23 22.71
N GLU A 79 7.64 6.76 22.84
CA GLU A 79 6.54 6.12 23.56
C GLU A 79 6.13 4.83 22.84
N LYS A 80 6.05 3.74 23.62
CA LYS A 80 5.57 2.45 23.14
C LYS A 80 4.10 2.30 23.48
N ARG A 81 3.33 1.82 22.51
CA ARG A 81 1.92 1.51 22.70
C ARG A 81 1.62 0.13 22.17
N ASP A 82 1.07 -0.70 23.05
CA ASP A 82 0.51 -1.98 22.66
C ASP A 82 -0.84 -1.79 22.00
N VAL A 83 -1.03 -2.51 20.91
CA VAL A 83 -2.20 -2.44 20.05
C VAL A 83 -2.79 -3.83 19.96
N ASP A 84 -4.07 -3.90 20.30
CA ASP A 84 -4.93 -5.05 20.10
C ASP A 84 -6.04 -4.66 19.13
N TYR A 85 -6.05 -5.30 17.96
CA TYR A 85 -6.72 -4.76 16.79
C TYR A 85 -7.48 -5.83 16.00
N PRO A 86 -8.81 -5.91 16.18
CA PRO A 86 -9.65 -6.81 15.40
C PRO A 86 -9.90 -6.27 13.98
N ILE A 87 -9.83 -7.16 13.01
CA ILE A 87 -10.14 -6.89 11.60
C ILE A 87 -11.17 -7.92 11.15
N HIS A 88 -12.33 -7.47 10.68
CA HIS A 88 -13.35 -8.40 10.18
C HIS A 88 -12.91 -9.07 8.88
N LEU A 89 -13.31 -10.33 8.74
CA LEU A 89 -13.13 -11.15 7.54
C LEU A 89 -14.48 -11.39 6.89
N THR A 90 -14.48 -11.46 5.56
CA THR A 90 -15.65 -11.85 4.77
C THR A 90 -15.20 -12.67 3.57
N THR A 91 -16.12 -13.41 2.97
CA THR A 91 -15.84 -14.32 1.85
C THR A 91 -16.63 -13.94 0.61
N THR A 92 -16.17 -14.43 -0.53
CA THR A 92 -16.96 -14.45 -1.77
C THR A 92 -16.79 -15.85 -2.37
N PRO A 93 -17.89 -16.55 -2.69
CA PRO A 93 -17.80 -17.88 -3.28
C PRO A 93 -17.12 -17.82 -4.65
N LEU A 94 -16.34 -18.84 -5.00
CA LEU A 94 -15.77 -18.98 -6.35
C LEU A 94 -16.63 -19.92 -7.21
N PRO A 95 -16.70 -19.69 -8.54
CA PRO A 95 -17.50 -20.54 -9.45
C PRO A 95 -17.11 -22.03 -9.45
N TRP A 96 -15.84 -22.34 -9.17
CA TRP A 96 -15.30 -23.71 -9.22
C TRP A 96 -15.10 -24.33 -7.83
N GLY A 97 -15.78 -23.80 -6.82
CA GLY A 97 -15.67 -24.24 -5.43
C GLY A 97 -14.66 -23.42 -4.61
N GLY A 98 -14.85 -23.45 -3.29
CA GLY A 98 -14.08 -22.67 -2.33
C GLY A 98 -14.54 -21.21 -2.18
N SER A 99 -13.81 -20.45 -1.37
CA SER A 99 -14.12 -19.06 -1.04
C SER A 99 -12.89 -18.17 -1.08
N ARG A 100 -13.05 -16.94 -1.58
CA ARG A 100 -12.04 -15.89 -1.53
C ARG A 100 -12.28 -15.05 -0.30
N HIS A 101 -11.36 -15.11 0.64
CA HIS A 101 -11.39 -14.26 1.84
C HIS A 101 -10.96 -12.82 1.51
N TRP A 102 -11.54 -11.89 2.25
CA TRP A 102 -11.32 -10.46 2.20
C TRP A 102 -11.21 -9.90 3.62
N PHE A 103 -10.36 -8.89 3.81
CA PHE A 103 -10.47 -8.01 4.96
C PHE A 103 -11.61 -7.03 4.71
N VAL A 104 -12.37 -6.73 5.75
CA VAL A 104 -13.22 -5.55 5.79
C VAL A 104 -12.41 -4.43 6.43
N CYS A 105 -12.15 -3.36 5.68
CA CYS A 105 -11.32 -2.26 6.16
C CYS A 105 -11.98 -1.59 7.38
N PRO A 106 -11.31 -1.57 8.55
CA PRO A 106 -11.87 -1.06 9.81
C PRO A 106 -11.80 0.47 9.97
N GLY A 107 -11.27 1.18 8.97
CA GLY A 107 -11.26 2.65 8.96
C GLY A 107 -12.67 3.21 9.12
N ALA A 108 -12.81 4.30 9.88
CA ALA A 108 -14.10 4.92 10.17
C ALA A 108 -14.88 5.20 8.88
N GLY A 109 -16.08 4.63 8.77
CA GLY A 109 -16.95 4.77 7.59
C GLY A 109 -16.43 4.10 6.31
N CYS A 110 -15.37 3.29 6.35
CA CYS A 110 -14.78 2.71 5.14
C CYS A 110 -15.45 1.41 4.69
N GLY A 111 -15.43 0.34 5.50
CA GLY A 111 -16.10 -0.94 5.21
C GLY A 111 -15.67 -1.69 3.94
N ARG A 112 -14.70 -1.17 3.16
CA ARG A 112 -14.27 -1.74 1.89
C ARG A 112 -13.68 -3.15 2.07
N ARG A 113 -14.09 -4.08 1.20
CA ARG A 113 -13.47 -5.39 1.05
C ARG A 113 -12.13 -5.26 0.32
N VAL A 114 -11.04 -5.64 0.98
CA VAL A 114 -9.67 -5.50 0.43
C VAL A 114 -8.83 -6.74 0.70
N SER A 115 -7.91 -7.04 -0.21
CA SER A 115 -6.96 -8.16 -0.06
C SER A 115 -5.68 -7.77 0.68
N VAL A 116 -5.46 -6.46 0.91
CA VAL A 116 -4.27 -5.94 1.57
C VAL A 116 -4.66 -4.76 2.46
N LEU A 117 -4.20 -4.80 3.70
CA LEU A 117 -4.17 -3.63 4.59
C LEU A 117 -2.74 -3.13 4.73
N TYR A 118 -2.61 -1.86 5.07
CA TYR A 118 -1.35 -1.13 5.13
C TYR A 118 -1.24 -0.48 6.50
N LEU A 119 -0.05 -0.53 7.09
CA LEU A 119 0.33 0.31 8.22
C LEU A 119 1.31 1.36 7.68
N ALA A 120 0.83 2.60 7.58
CA ALA A 120 1.66 3.73 7.13
C ALA A 120 2.76 4.05 8.16
N PRO A 121 3.92 4.60 7.76
CA PRO A 121 4.91 5.14 8.70
C PRO A 121 4.26 6.15 9.65
N GLY A 122 4.54 6.02 10.95
CA GLY A 122 3.89 6.82 12.00
C GLY A 122 2.41 6.48 12.26
N GLY A 123 1.81 5.61 11.46
CA GLY A 123 0.45 5.11 11.67
C GLY A 123 0.37 4.10 12.81
N ILE A 124 -0.84 3.97 13.36
CA ILE A 124 -1.13 3.05 14.47
C ILE A 124 -1.85 1.80 13.98
N TYR A 125 -2.68 1.93 12.95
CA TYR A 125 -3.66 0.93 12.57
C TYR A 125 -3.43 0.39 11.16
N PHE A 126 -3.81 -0.85 10.90
CA PHE A 126 -3.81 -1.39 9.53
C PHE A 126 -5.10 -0.98 8.82
N LEU A 127 -5.00 -0.15 7.77
CA LEU A 127 -6.13 0.36 6.99
C LEU A 127 -5.92 0.14 5.49
N CYS A 128 -6.98 0.29 4.70
CA CYS A 128 -6.85 0.18 3.25
C CYS A 128 -6.12 1.39 2.65
N ARG A 129 -5.61 1.21 1.43
CA ARG A 129 -4.95 2.30 0.67
C ARG A 129 -5.81 3.56 0.51
N HIS A 130 -7.13 3.43 0.52
CA HIS A 130 -8.03 4.57 0.35
C HIS A 130 -8.13 5.39 1.64
N CYS A 131 -8.19 4.75 2.80
CA CYS A 131 -8.16 5.44 4.10
C CYS A 131 -6.85 6.19 4.33
N TYR A 132 -5.73 5.59 3.91
CA TYR A 132 -4.42 6.23 3.98
C TYR A 132 -4.08 7.12 2.78
N ASN A 133 -5.00 7.29 1.82
CA ASN A 133 -4.78 8.03 0.59
C ASN A 133 -3.45 7.66 -0.12
N LEU A 134 -3.09 6.38 -0.12
CA LEU A 134 -1.85 5.88 -0.70
C LEU A 134 -1.92 5.86 -2.22
N SER A 135 -0.77 6.00 -2.84
CA SER A 135 -0.58 5.76 -4.28
C SER A 135 0.53 4.74 -4.52
N TYR A 136 0.60 4.14 -5.69
CA TYR A 136 1.73 3.26 -6.02
C TYR A 136 2.87 4.09 -6.57
N ARG A 137 4.12 3.73 -6.24
CA ARG A 137 5.31 4.43 -6.73
C ARG A 137 5.37 4.49 -8.25
N SER A 138 5.01 3.41 -8.93
CA SER A 138 4.94 3.34 -10.40
C SER A 138 4.00 4.38 -11.03
N ARG A 139 2.92 4.76 -10.35
CA ARG A 139 2.03 5.85 -10.79
C ARG A 139 2.65 7.23 -10.58
N GLN A 140 3.51 7.39 -9.58
CA GLN A 140 4.22 8.64 -9.32
C GLN A 140 5.37 8.83 -10.30
N GLU A 141 6.15 7.78 -10.55
CA GLU A 141 7.25 7.77 -11.53
C GLU A 141 6.74 8.10 -12.93
N GLY A 142 5.63 7.50 -13.37
CA GLY A 142 5.03 7.84 -14.66
C GLY A 142 4.60 9.31 -14.77
N TYR A 143 4.21 9.97 -13.67
CA TYR A 143 3.89 11.40 -13.66
C TYR A 143 5.14 12.26 -13.76
N GLN A 144 6.19 11.94 -12.99
CA GLN A 144 7.48 12.64 -13.02
C GLN A 144 8.17 12.49 -14.37
N ASP A 145 8.22 11.27 -14.90
CA ASP A 145 8.77 10.98 -16.21
C ASP A 145 7.99 11.72 -17.30
N ARG A 146 6.65 11.70 -17.25
CA ARG A 146 5.84 12.44 -18.22
C ARG A 146 6.06 13.95 -18.12
N ALA A 147 6.27 14.50 -16.93
CA ALA A 147 6.54 15.92 -16.75
C ALA A 147 7.93 16.29 -17.29
N PHE A 148 8.97 15.54 -16.92
CA PHE A 148 10.35 15.78 -17.35
C PHE A 148 10.52 15.56 -18.86
N TYR A 149 10.21 14.36 -19.34
CA TYR A 149 10.34 14.03 -20.77
C TYR A 149 9.32 14.76 -21.64
N GLY A 150 8.17 15.14 -21.08
CA GLY A 150 7.18 15.99 -21.76
C GLY A 150 7.70 17.40 -21.99
N HIS A 151 8.35 17.99 -20.99
CA HIS A 151 9.02 19.28 -21.15
C HIS A 151 10.13 19.20 -22.21
N MET A 152 10.96 18.15 -22.19
CA MET A 152 12.00 17.93 -23.20
C MET A 152 11.43 17.76 -24.61
N ALA A 153 10.33 17.02 -24.76
CA ALA A 153 9.64 16.88 -26.04
C ALA A 153 9.05 18.22 -26.53
N GLU A 154 8.56 19.06 -25.62
CA GLU A 154 8.05 20.39 -25.94
C GLU A 154 9.16 21.35 -26.40
N LEU A 155 10.34 21.30 -25.76
CA LEU A 155 11.53 22.05 -26.20
C LEU A 155 12.00 21.64 -27.60
N MET A 156 11.74 20.39 -28.01
CA MET A 156 12.13 19.88 -29.34
C MET A 156 10.99 19.93 -30.36
N ARG A 157 9.80 20.43 -30.01
CA ARG A 157 8.60 20.38 -30.85
C ARG A 157 8.77 21.07 -32.20
N ASP A 158 9.51 22.18 -32.23
CA ASP A 158 9.72 22.97 -33.46
C ASP A 158 10.62 22.24 -34.48
N LYS A 159 11.57 21.44 -34.00
CA LYS A 159 12.53 20.72 -34.87
C LYS A 159 12.11 19.28 -35.13
N HIS A 160 11.43 18.65 -34.17
CA HIS A 160 11.05 17.25 -34.21
C HIS A 160 9.62 17.05 -33.67
N PRO A 161 8.58 17.47 -34.42
CA PRO A 161 7.19 17.46 -33.95
C PRO A 161 6.62 16.06 -33.68
N TRP A 162 7.26 15.01 -34.19
CA TRP A 162 6.88 13.60 -33.91
C TRP A 162 7.45 13.08 -32.58
N VAL A 163 8.38 13.80 -31.95
CA VAL A 163 8.99 13.36 -30.70
C VAL A 163 7.99 13.57 -29.57
N THR A 164 7.66 12.48 -28.89
CA THR A 164 6.78 12.50 -27.72
C THR A 164 7.60 12.34 -26.44
N TRP A 165 6.97 12.58 -25.29
CA TRP A 165 7.59 12.27 -23.99
C TRP A 165 8.01 10.79 -23.88
N ARG A 166 7.35 9.86 -24.59
CA ARG A 166 7.73 8.44 -24.62
C ARG A 166 9.03 8.23 -25.41
N THR A 167 9.12 8.87 -26.57
CA THR A 167 10.33 8.88 -27.40
C THR A 167 11.51 9.48 -26.64
N MET A 168 11.30 10.59 -25.93
CA MET A 168 12.32 11.22 -25.08
C MET A 168 12.76 10.31 -23.92
N ARG A 169 11.81 9.62 -23.29
CA ARG A 169 12.10 8.68 -22.21
C ARG A 169 12.90 7.48 -22.69
N GLU A 170 12.69 7.01 -23.91
CA GLU A 170 13.45 5.88 -24.46
C GLU A 170 14.89 6.29 -24.82
N VAL A 171 15.09 7.52 -25.30
CA VAL A 171 16.41 8.00 -25.75
C VAL A 171 17.30 8.48 -24.60
N LEU A 172 16.73 9.00 -23.51
CA LEU A 172 17.47 9.69 -22.43
C LEU A 172 17.53 8.90 -21.11
N ARG A 173 17.22 7.59 -21.14
CA ARG A 173 17.22 6.74 -19.95
C ARG A 173 18.45 5.82 -19.86
N ASP A 174 19.36 5.92 -20.83
CA ASP A 174 20.72 5.40 -20.79
C ASP A 174 21.70 6.48 -20.27
#